data_AF-A0A956ICG6-F1
#
_entry.id   AF-A0A956ICG6-F1
#
_cell.length_a   1.000
_cell.length_b   1.000
_cell.length_c   1.000
_cell.angle_alpha   90.00
_cell.angle_beta   90.00
_cell.angle_gamma   90.00
#
_symmetry.space_group_name_H-M   'P 1'
#
loop_
_entity.id
_entity.type
_entity.pdbx_description
1 polymer ?
#
loop_
_entity_poly.entity_id
_entity_poly.type
_entity_poly.pdbx_seq_one_letter_code
_entity_poly.pdbx_strand_id
1 'polypeptide(L)'
;RELLERVDAAIAREPLGRLVVESEPSGCAVRLAGVASGQTPFTLVDLAQGTYGVQVECSPEDRGRVHRVEVRTGETRVHIDTRFESVLRSRPIVHAHGDDALDALKKLSRRMDVSIVALEPTARGGWTARLIERNDVGERVELGLRGEAHEFVVSLRDGDGGSRPARSSRSDDVERSPVWLATGLVLVAAGVGAYGGGIATHRLRAKAGDTYAELQATDPEFVQRQQDWLAYQVPTHVLAYVGGAFVAAGFAFALPEREGTPWWAWLSGGVGLLTAGLGAALVVTLPDCEQVAETQRACVNRGQGGQRSSFLVSTALPLLTVPFTYLFGRDAPVRVEGSGSATHATLSLRGTF
;
A
#
# COMPACT_ATOMS: atom_id res chain seq x y z
N ARG A 1 -21.13 -0.72 42.88
CA ARG A 1 -21.93 -1.93 43.20
C ARG A 1 -22.99 -2.15 42.13
N GLU A 2 -23.88 -1.17 41.93
CA GLU A 2 -24.90 -1.16 40.85
C GLU A 2 -24.34 -1.40 39.43
N LEU A 3 -23.17 -0.83 39.11
CA LEU A 3 -22.50 -1.04 37.83
C LEU A 3 -22.00 -2.48 37.62
N LEU A 4 -21.56 -3.16 38.68
CA LEU A 4 -21.15 -4.56 38.64
C LEU A 4 -22.39 -5.47 38.49
N GLU A 5 -23.45 -5.19 39.23
CA GLU A 5 -24.72 -5.94 39.14
C GLU A 5 -25.35 -5.87 37.74
N ARG A 6 -25.26 -4.73 37.04
CA ARG A 6 -25.70 -4.62 35.64
C ARG A 6 -24.81 -5.40 34.67
N VAL A 7 -23.50 -5.44 34.90
CA VAL A 7 -22.56 -6.20 34.07
C VAL A 7 -22.78 -7.70 34.26
N ASP A 8 -22.93 -8.15 35.51
CA ASP A 8 -23.23 -9.55 35.83
C ASP A 8 -24.57 -10.00 35.22
N ALA A 9 -25.61 -9.15 35.30
CA ALA A 9 -26.91 -9.41 34.68
C ALA A 9 -26.90 -9.35 33.14
N ALA A 10 -25.92 -8.67 32.54
CA ALA A 10 -25.72 -8.67 31.09
C ALA A 10 -24.97 -9.93 30.63
N ILE A 11 -23.90 -10.32 31.35
CA ILE A 11 -23.13 -11.55 31.12
C ILE A 11 -24.03 -12.78 31.28
N ALA A 12 -24.90 -12.81 32.30
CA ALA A 12 -25.84 -13.91 32.52
C ALA A 12 -26.91 -14.07 31.41
N ARG A 13 -27.05 -13.07 30.52
CA ARG A 13 -27.98 -13.10 29.38
C ARG A 13 -27.27 -13.44 28.05
N GLU A 14 -25.95 -13.52 28.02
CA GLU A 14 -25.24 -13.97 26.83
C GLU A 14 -25.45 -15.47 26.64
N PRO A 15 -25.85 -15.92 25.44
CA PRO A 15 -26.09 -17.33 25.23
C PRO A 15 -24.75 -18.08 25.26
N LEU A 16 -24.70 -19.15 26.06
CA LEU A 16 -23.48 -19.91 26.32
C LEU A 16 -23.26 -21.01 25.27
N GLY A 17 -21.99 -21.36 25.07
CA GLY A 17 -21.54 -22.45 24.22
C GLY A 17 -20.98 -23.63 25.02
N ARG A 18 -20.86 -24.76 24.35
CA ARG A 18 -20.19 -25.97 24.83
C ARG A 18 -18.98 -26.23 23.94
N LEU A 19 -17.79 -26.35 24.53
CA LEU A 19 -16.56 -26.72 23.82
C LEU A 19 -16.19 -28.16 24.13
N VAL A 20 -16.02 -28.98 23.08
CA VAL A 20 -15.52 -30.36 23.17
C VAL A 20 -14.18 -30.43 22.44
N VAL A 21 -13.12 -30.81 23.15
CA VAL A 21 -11.75 -30.95 22.63
C VAL A 21 -11.36 -32.41 22.65
N GLU A 22 -11.10 -32.97 21.47
CA GLU A 22 -10.60 -34.32 21.27
C GLU A 22 -9.19 -34.26 20.68
N SER A 23 -8.37 -35.28 20.94
CA SER A 23 -7.06 -35.39 20.31
C SER A 23 -6.69 -36.82 19.95
N GLU A 24 -5.72 -36.93 19.04
CA GLU A 24 -5.06 -38.18 18.70
C GLU A 24 -3.53 -38.03 18.89
N PRO A 25 -2.90 -38.78 19.82
CA PRO A 25 -3.51 -39.68 20.81
C PRO A 25 -4.39 -38.97 21.84
N SER A 26 -5.21 -39.72 22.57
CA SER A 26 -6.01 -39.21 23.69
C SER A 26 -5.22 -39.15 25.00
N GLY A 27 -5.76 -38.49 26.02
CA GLY A 27 -5.11 -38.34 27.34
C GLY A 27 -4.13 -37.16 27.43
N CYS A 28 -4.18 -36.24 26.47
CA CYS A 28 -3.24 -35.13 26.38
C CYS A 28 -3.71 -33.91 27.16
N ALA A 29 -2.78 -33.15 27.76
CA ALA A 29 -3.13 -31.99 28.55
C ALA A 29 -3.74 -30.87 27.67
N VAL A 30 -4.84 -30.29 28.12
CA VAL A 30 -5.57 -29.20 27.44
C VAL A 30 -5.34 -27.90 28.20
N ARG A 31 -4.93 -26.86 27.47
CA ARG A 31 -4.90 -25.48 27.95
C ARG A 31 -5.90 -24.63 27.20
N LEU A 32 -6.76 -23.93 27.93
CA LEU A 32 -7.71 -22.95 27.38
C LEU A 32 -7.25 -21.54 27.77
N ALA A 33 -7.03 -20.68 26.78
CA ALA A 33 -6.50 -19.33 26.95
C ALA A 33 -5.19 -19.29 27.81
N GLY A 34 -4.36 -20.32 27.69
CA GLY A 34 -3.10 -20.46 28.42
C GLY A 34 -3.20 -21.10 29.82
N VAL A 35 -4.42 -21.26 30.35
CA VAL A 35 -4.67 -21.91 31.65
C VAL A 35 -4.82 -23.42 31.47
N ALA A 36 -4.19 -24.22 32.32
CA ALA A 36 -4.37 -25.68 32.31
C ALA A 36 -5.79 -26.04 32.76
N SER A 37 -6.56 -26.66 31.87
CA SER A 37 -7.99 -26.91 32.07
C SER A 37 -8.34 -28.38 32.26
N GLY A 38 -7.54 -29.32 31.73
CA GLY A 38 -7.83 -30.75 31.84
C GLY A 38 -7.02 -31.61 30.88
N GLN A 39 -7.56 -32.78 30.50
CA GLN A 39 -6.99 -33.69 29.51
C GLN A 39 -8.03 -34.09 28.47
N THR A 40 -7.60 -34.44 27.25
CA THR A 40 -8.49 -34.92 26.18
C THR A 40 -8.98 -36.35 26.42
N PRO A 41 -10.24 -36.69 26.09
CA PRO A 41 -11.31 -35.79 25.64
C PRO A 41 -11.76 -34.83 26.76
N PHE A 42 -11.79 -33.53 26.46
CA PHE A 42 -12.14 -32.48 27.41
C PHE A 42 -13.45 -31.82 26.98
N THR A 43 -14.36 -31.58 27.93
CA THR A 43 -15.61 -30.85 27.67
C THR A 43 -15.74 -29.72 28.66
N LEU A 44 -16.00 -28.52 28.16
CA LEU A 44 -16.37 -27.35 28.95
C LEU A 44 -17.76 -26.87 28.53
N VAL A 45 -18.67 -26.81 29.49
CA VAL A 45 -20.03 -26.26 29.31
C VAL A 45 -20.07 -24.82 29.81
N ASP A 46 -21.14 -24.11 29.46
CA ASP A 46 -21.42 -22.76 29.97
C ASP A 46 -20.31 -21.74 29.64
N LEU A 47 -19.63 -21.93 28.50
CA LEU A 47 -18.56 -21.05 28.05
C LEU A 47 -19.15 -19.85 27.31
N ALA A 48 -18.75 -18.63 27.70
CA ALA A 48 -19.16 -17.43 26.99
C ALA A 48 -18.74 -17.49 25.52
N GLN A 49 -19.54 -16.92 24.62
CA GLN A 49 -19.18 -16.89 23.20
C GLN A 49 -17.93 -16.07 22.96
N GLY A 50 -17.12 -16.48 21.98
CA GLY A 50 -15.90 -15.77 21.63
C GLY A 50 -14.80 -16.67 21.09
N THR A 51 -13.64 -16.08 20.81
CA THR A 51 -12.48 -16.81 20.30
C THR A 51 -11.54 -17.18 21.44
N TYR A 52 -11.31 -18.48 21.62
CA TYR A 52 -10.41 -19.02 22.63
C TYR A 52 -9.18 -19.66 21.99
N GLY A 53 -8.02 -19.49 22.63
CA GLY A 53 -6.82 -20.26 22.28
C GLY A 53 -6.86 -21.62 22.96
N VAL A 54 -6.96 -22.69 22.19
CA VAL A 54 -6.91 -24.08 22.65
C VAL A 54 -5.55 -24.66 22.30
N GLN A 55 -4.87 -25.25 23.28
CA GLN A 55 -3.57 -25.89 23.08
C GLN A 55 -3.63 -27.30 23.69
N VAL A 56 -3.15 -28.30 22.95
CA VAL A 56 -3.09 -29.70 23.40
C VAL A 56 -1.65 -30.19 23.45
N GLU A 57 -1.23 -30.69 24.61
CA GLU A 57 0.15 -31.10 24.91
C GLU A 57 0.17 -32.59 25.31
N CYS A 58 0.64 -33.45 24.40
CA CYS A 58 0.75 -34.90 24.64
C CYS A 58 2.12 -35.35 25.15
N SER A 59 3.13 -34.48 25.06
CA SER A 59 4.49 -34.72 25.55
C SER A 59 4.89 -33.56 26.47
N PRO A 60 5.61 -33.80 27.56
CA PRO A 60 6.16 -32.74 28.40
C PRO A 60 7.29 -31.95 27.70
N GLU A 61 7.90 -32.52 26.67
CA GLU A 61 9.00 -31.91 25.92
C GLU A 61 8.49 -31.00 24.78
N ASP A 62 7.38 -31.38 24.16
CA ASP A 62 6.80 -30.65 23.02
C ASP A 62 5.59 -29.80 23.44
N ARG A 63 5.68 -28.50 23.19
CA ARG A 63 4.52 -27.61 23.32
C ARG A 63 3.63 -27.75 22.08
N GLY A 64 2.35 -28.05 22.32
CA GLY A 64 1.35 -28.07 21.27
C GLY A 64 1.13 -26.71 20.62
N ARG A 65 0.61 -26.71 19.39
CA ARG A 65 0.21 -25.48 18.70
C ARG A 65 -1.04 -24.86 19.33
N VAL A 66 -1.13 -23.54 19.28
CA VAL A 66 -2.34 -22.81 19.71
C VAL A 66 -3.33 -22.73 18.55
N HIS A 67 -4.50 -23.35 18.71
CA HIS A 67 -5.63 -23.28 17.79
C HIS A 67 -6.60 -22.19 18.27
N ARG A 68 -6.95 -21.25 17.39
CA ARG A 68 -8.01 -20.27 17.67
C ARG A 68 -9.36 -20.88 17.34
N VAL A 69 -10.18 -21.09 18.35
CA VAL A 69 -11.49 -21.74 18.24
C VAL A 69 -12.56 -20.71 18.57
N GLU A 70 -13.48 -20.49 17.62
CA GLU A 70 -14.65 -19.64 17.83
C GLU A 70 -15.77 -20.48 18.47
N VAL A 71 -16.10 -20.17 19.72
CA VAL A 71 -17.18 -20.82 20.46
C VAL A 71 -18.45 -20.01 20.24
N ARG A 72 -19.45 -20.67 19.66
CA ARG A 72 -20.79 -20.13 19.42
C ARG A 72 -21.81 -20.80 20.34
N THR A 73 -23.06 -20.34 20.27
CA THR A 73 -24.19 -21.01 20.93
C THR A 73 -24.29 -22.47 20.48
N GLY A 74 -24.40 -23.41 21.41
CA GLY A 74 -24.45 -24.85 21.12
C GLY A 74 -23.07 -25.54 21.21
N GLU A 75 -22.95 -26.74 20.63
CA GLU A 75 -21.72 -27.54 20.70
C GLU A 75 -20.72 -27.16 19.62
N THR A 76 -19.51 -26.78 20.04
CA THR A 76 -18.33 -26.56 19.21
C THR A 76 -17.36 -27.71 19.48
N ARG A 77 -17.09 -28.55 18.48
CA ARG A 77 -16.15 -29.67 18.59
C ARG A 77 -14.88 -29.39 17.82
N VAL A 78 -13.73 -29.64 18.45
CA VAL A 78 -12.41 -29.51 17.86
C VAL A 78 -11.64 -30.80 18.08
N HIS A 79 -11.08 -31.33 17.00
CA HIS A 79 -10.24 -32.52 17.00
C HIS A 79 -8.82 -32.14 16.58
N ILE A 80 -7.82 -32.49 17.38
CA ILE A 80 -6.41 -32.12 17.16
C ILE A 80 -5.56 -33.40 17.11
N ASP A 81 -5.02 -33.74 15.94
CA ASP A 81 -4.02 -34.80 15.80
C ASP A 81 -2.64 -34.23 16.12
N THR A 82 -2.12 -34.54 17.32
CA THR A 82 -0.82 -34.02 17.74
C THR A 82 0.34 -34.76 17.09
N ARG A 83 0.14 -35.97 16.54
CA ARG A 83 1.17 -36.66 15.77
C ARG A 83 1.38 -35.97 14.43
N PHE A 84 0.30 -35.47 13.83
CA PHE A 84 0.40 -34.64 12.63
C PHE A 84 1.06 -33.29 12.96
N GLU A 85 0.61 -32.62 14.02
CA GLU A 85 1.16 -31.31 14.42
C GLU A 85 2.66 -31.37 14.80
N SER A 86 3.13 -32.47 15.41
CA SER A 86 4.55 -32.63 15.75
C SER A 86 5.45 -32.82 14.52
N VAL A 87 4.90 -33.35 13.41
CA VAL A 87 5.61 -33.46 12.13
C VAL A 87 5.60 -32.13 11.38
N LEU A 88 4.61 -31.27 11.62
CA LEU A 88 4.56 -29.91 11.07
C LEU A 88 5.60 -29.00 11.76
N ARG A 89 6.84 -29.09 11.27
CA ARG A 89 7.91 -28.14 11.64
C ARG A 89 7.61 -26.75 11.09
N SER A 90 6.87 -25.94 11.85
CA SER A 90 6.80 -24.51 11.59
C SER A 90 8.15 -23.89 11.93
N ARG A 91 8.87 -23.39 10.93
CA ARG A 91 10.13 -22.66 11.15
C ARG A 91 9.77 -21.40 11.96
N PRO A 92 10.21 -21.27 13.22
CA PRO A 92 9.83 -20.13 14.05
C PRO A 92 10.44 -18.86 13.45
N ILE A 93 9.56 -17.93 13.08
CA ILE A 93 9.92 -16.59 12.65
C ILE A 93 9.54 -15.67 13.82
N VAL A 94 10.53 -14.99 14.40
CA VAL A 94 10.30 -14.01 15.45
C VAL A 94 10.48 -12.62 14.88
N HIS A 95 9.44 -11.79 15.00
CA HIS A 95 9.47 -10.38 14.63
C HIS A 95 9.81 -9.56 15.88
N ALA A 96 10.88 -8.77 15.83
CA ALA A 96 11.23 -7.80 16.85
C ALA A 96 11.21 -6.38 16.24
N HIS A 97 10.74 -5.39 16.99
CA HIS A 97 10.64 -4.00 16.53
C HIS A 97 11.27 -3.04 17.55
N GLY A 98 11.77 -1.89 17.08
CA GLY A 98 12.42 -0.87 17.89
C GLY A 98 13.94 -0.93 17.90
N ASP A 99 14.56 0.10 18.46
CA ASP A 99 16.01 0.33 18.40
C ASP A 99 16.83 -0.81 19.04
N ASP A 100 16.28 -1.48 20.06
CA ASP A 100 16.90 -2.60 20.78
C ASP A 100 16.53 -3.98 20.22
N ALA A 101 15.85 -4.06 19.06
CA ALA A 101 15.30 -5.31 18.52
C ALA A 101 16.36 -6.41 18.35
N LEU A 102 17.57 -6.06 17.92
CA LEU A 102 18.66 -7.01 17.75
C LEU A 102 19.15 -7.58 19.09
N ASP A 103 19.25 -6.73 20.12
CA ASP A 103 19.67 -7.14 21.45
C ASP A 103 18.59 -7.94 22.17
N ALA A 104 17.32 -7.61 21.94
CA ALA A 104 16.19 -8.41 22.37
C ALA A 104 16.22 -9.81 21.72
N LEU A 105 16.48 -9.90 20.42
CA LEU A 105 16.60 -11.18 19.71
C LEU A 105 17.79 -12.01 20.21
N LYS A 106 18.95 -11.39 20.50
CA LYS A 106 20.11 -12.08 21.11
C LYS A 106 19.83 -12.55 22.54
N LYS A 107 19.12 -11.76 23.35
CA LYS A 107 18.71 -12.18 24.70
C LYS A 107 17.72 -13.33 24.63
N LEU A 108 16.77 -13.27 23.68
CA LEU A 108 15.78 -14.31 23.44
C LEU A 108 16.43 -15.61 22.97
N SER A 109 17.37 -15.54 22.03
CA SER A 109 18.05 -16.73 21.49
C SER A 109 18.84 -17.47 22.58
N ARG A 110 19.53 -16.73 23.46
CA ARG A 110 20.21 -17.30 24.65
C ARG A 110 19.23 -17.91 25.65
N ARG A 111 18.07 -17.28 25.85
CA ARG A 111 17.06 -17.75 26.81
C ARG A 111 16.33 -19.00 26.33
N MET A 112 16.15 -19.13 25.01
CA MET A 112 15.44 -20.25 24.38
C MET A 112 16.37 -21.35 23.86
N ASP A 113 17.68 -21.23 24.06
CA ASP A 113 18.71 -22.13 23.52
C ASP A 113 18.59 -22.41 22.00
N VAL A 114 18.30 -21.36 21.24
CA VAL A 114 18.17 -21.40 19.78
C VAL A 114 19.25 -20.55 19.12
N SER A 115 19.66 -20.95 17.93
CA SER A 115 20.57 -20.20 17.07
C SER A 115 19.80 -19.34 16.07
N ILE A 116 20.25 -18.10 15.87
CA ILE A 116 19.71 -17.22 14.82
C ILE A 116 20.44 -17.55 13.52
N VAL A 117 19.72 -18.06 12.54
CA VAL A 117 20.31 -18.55 11.28
C VAL A 117 20.07 -17.59 10.12
N ALA A 118 19.02 -16.76 10.21
CA ALA A 118 18.80 -15.65 9.31
C ALA A 118 18.21 -14.46 10.08
N LEU A 119 18.64 -13.26 9.74
CA LEU A 119 18.05 -12.01 10.16
C LEU A 119 17.66 -11.26 8.90
N GLU A 120 16.37 -10.99 8.76
CA GLU A 120 15.86 -10.20 7.64
C GLU A 120 15.27 -8.90 8.23
N PRO A 121 15.64 -7.72 7.71
CA PRO A 121 14.96 -6.50 8.09
C PRO A 121 13.52 -6.53 7.55
N THR A 122 12.58 -6.03 8.34
CA THR A 122 11.17 -5.88 7.97
C THR A 122 10.90 -4.46 7.50
N ALA A 123 9.96 -4.28 6.57
CA ALA A 123 9.61 -2.99 5.99
C ALA A 123 9.11 -1.93 7.00
N ARG A 124 8.82 -2.31 8.25
CA ARG A 124 8.33 -1.44 9.34
C ARG A 124 9.37 -1.21 10.45
N GLY A 125 10.67 -1.23 10.13
CA GLY A 125 11.73 -0.92 11.12
C GLY A 125 11.92 -1.98 12.21
N GLY A 126 11.71 -3.25 11.88
CA GLY A 126 11.94 -4.40 12.77
C GLY A 126 12.80 -5.49 12.12
N TRP A 127 13.10 -6.56 12.84
CA TRP A 127 13.88 -7.70 12.37
C TRP A 127 13.08 -8.98 12.49
N THR A 128 13.08 -9.79 11.42
CA THR A 128 12.67 -11.19 11.44
C THR A 128 13.89 -12.07 11.69
N ALA A 129 13.91 -12.75 12.83
CA ALA A 129 14.89 -13.80 13.09
C ALA A 129 14.29 -15.16 12.74
N ARG A 130 14.98 -15.91 11.88
CA ARG A 130 14.76 -17.34 11.73
C ARG A 130 15.60 -18.07 12.76
N LEU A 131 14.93 -18.80 13.64
CA LEU A 131 15.54 -19.53 14.74
C LEU A 131 15.59 -21.02 14.42
N ILE A 132 16.69 -21.68 14.77
CA ILE A 132 16.85 -23.13 14.69
C ILE A 132 17.39 -23.61 16.04
N GLU A 133 16.90 -24.76 16.52
CA GLU A 133 17.42 -25.37 17.75
C GLU A 133 18.91 -25.70 17.61
N ARG A 134 19.67 -25.43 18.66
CA ARG A 134 21.14 -25.57 18.64
C ARG A 134 21.59 -27.00 18.29
N ASN A 135 20.79 -28.01 18.61
CA ASN A 135 21.05 -29.42 18.36
C ASN A 135 20.80 -29.85 16.90
N ASP A 136 20.05 -29.06 16.12
CA ASP A 136 19.79 -29.30 14.69
C ASP A 136 20.87 -28.66 13.79
N VAL A 137 21.86 -27.96 14.36
CA VAL A 137 22.97 -27.35 13.63
C VAL A 137 24.04 -28.41 13.35
N GLY A 138 23.77 -29.28 12.37
CA GLY A 138 24.78 -30.08 11.70
C GLY A 138 25.79 -29.18 10.99
N GLU A 139 27.06 -29.58 11.01
CA GLU A 139 28.18 -28.86 10.39
C GLU A 139 27.85 -28.52 8.92
N ARG A 140 27.77 -27.22 8.61
CA ARG A 140 27.35 -26.58 7.34
C ARG A 140 25.84 -26.52 7.05
N VAL A 141 25.23 -25.44 7.54
CA VAL A 141 24.12 -24.79 6.83
C VAL A 141 24.73 -23.87 5.77
N GLU A 142 24.91 -24.37 4.53
CA GLU A 142 25.23 -23.54 3.37
C GLU A 142 23.95 -22.83 2.88
N LEU A 143 23.85 -21.53 3.15
CA LEU A 143 22.84 -20.66 2.56
C LEU A 143 23.46 -19.99 1.34
N GLY A 144 23.03 -20.41 0.15
CA GLY A 144 23.46 -19.85 -1.13
C GLY A 144 22.88 -18.45 -1.41
N LEU A 145 23.72 -17.59 -1.97
CA LEU A 145 23.43 -16.19 -2.31
C LEU A 145 22.82 -16.01 -3.71
N ARG A 146 21.87 -15.07 -3.82
CA ARG A 146 21.63 -14.23 -5.02
C ARG A 146 20.97 -12.93 -4.53
N GLY A 147 21.55 -11.73 -4.63
CA GLY A 147 22.86 -11.34 -5.14
C GLY A 147 23.27 -9.97 -4.58
N GLU A 148 24.58 -9.76 -4.54
CA GLU A 148 25.34 -8.49 -4.47
C GLU A 148 24.98 -7.55 -3.29
N ALA A 149 25.44 -7.83 -2.06
CA ALA A 149 26.80 -7.64 -1.56
C ALA A 149 27.28 -6.17 -1.55
N HIS A 150 26.89 -5.42 -0.52
CA HIS A 150 27.84 -4.57 0.20
C HIS A 150 27.67 -4.79 1.71
N GLU A 151 28.63 -5.56 2.24
CA GLU A 151 29.03 -5.72 3.65
C GLU A 151 28.11 -6.52 4.59
N PHE A 152 28.27 -7.84 4.54
CA PHE A 152 27.83 -8.80 5.56
C PHE A 152 29.03 -9.19 6.43
N VAL A 153 29.02 -8.84 7.73
CA VAL A 153 29.88 -9.48 8.74
C VAL A 153 29.06 -9.72 10.00
N VAL A 154 28.69 -10.99 10.23
CA VAL A 154 28.57 -11.51 11.60
C VAL A 154 29.99 -11.83 12.04
N SER A 155 30.56 -11.03 12.94
CA SER A 155 31.68 -11.48 13.78
C SER A 155 31.18 -11.55 15.21
N LEU A 156 30.97 -12.77 15.69
CA LEU A 156 30.94 -13.03 17.12
C LEU A 156 32.39 -12.94 17.61
N ARG A 157 32.72 -11.93 18.39
CA ARG A 157 33.93 -11.91 19.20
C ARG A 157 33.62 -11.31 20.57
N ASP A 158 33.64 -12.17 21.58
CA ASP A 158 33.71 -11.77 22.98
C ASP A 158 34.99 -10.96 23.21
N GLY A 159 34.92 -9.95 24.08
CA GLY A 159 36.11 -9.34 24.70
C GLY A 159 36.27 -7.84 24.48
N ASP A 160 35.88 -7.09 25.51
CA ASP A 160 36.51 -5.91 26.13
C ASP A 160 37.24 -4.86 25.26
N GLY A 161 37.00 -3.58 25.57
CA GLY A 161 37.85 -2.46 25.15
C GLY A 161 37.17 -1.42 24.27
N GLY A 162 37.02 -0.21 24.82
CA GLY A 162 36.19 0.86 24.26
C GLY A 162 36.70 1.54 22.99
N SER A 163 35.75 2.13 22.25
CA SER A 163 35.94 3.35 21.47
C SER A 163 34.58 3.96 21.12
N ARG A 164 34.54 5.30 21.15
CA ARG A 164 33.37 6.19 21.08
C ARG A 164 32.45 5.94 19.86
N PRO A 165 31.14 6.22 19.97
CA PRO A 165 30.22 6.07 18.84
C PRO A 165 30.47 7.14 17.78
N ALA A 166 30.69 6.71 16.55
CA ALA A 166 30.65 7.57 15.38
C ALA A 166 29.21 8.02 15.15
N ARG A 167 29.02 9.34 15.18
CA ARG A 167 27.78 10.01 14.80
C ARG A 167 27.68 9.96 13.27
N SER A 168 26.77 9.16 12.73
CA SER A 168 26.26 9.37 11.37
C SER A 168 24.75 9.17 11.35
N SER A 169 24.04 10.28 11.49
CA SER A 169 22.70 10.46 10.97
C SER A 169 22.72 10.21 9.46
N ARG A 170 22.09 9.14 9.00
CA ARG A 170 21.56 9.07 7.65
C ARG A 170 20.25 8.28 7.76
N SER A 171 19.16 8.98 7.53
CA SER A 171 17.81 8.41 7.45
C SER A 171 17.83 7.15 6.62
N ASP A 172 17.32 6.06 7.18
CA ASP A 172 17.05 4.81 6.48
C ASP A 172 15.99 5.08 5.40
N ASP A 173 16.43 5.52 4.23
CA ASP A 173 15.65 5.38 3.01
C ASP A 173 15.60 3.87 2.72
N VAL A 174 14.43 3.28 2.97
CA VAL A 174 14.07 1.91 2.56
C VAL A 174 14.53 1.74 1.12
N GLU A 175 15.58 0.95 0.93
CA GLU A 175 16.25 0.79 -0.35
C GLU A 175 15.29 0.11 -1.31
N ARG A 176 14.68 0.91 -2.18
CA ARG A 176 13.70 0.44 -3.15
C ARG A 176 14.38 -0.47 -4.16
N SER A 177 13.63 -1.43 -4.70
CA SER A 177 14.07 -2.10 -5.92
C SER A 177 14.35 -1.01 -6.98
N PRO A 178 15.56 -0.96 -7.57
CA PRO A 178 15.95 0.09 -8.51
C PRO A 178 15.02 0.12 -9.74
N VAL A 179 14.30 -0.97 -10.00
CA VAL A 179 13.31 -1.10 -11.08
C VAL A 179 12.13 -0.14 -10.87
N TRP A 180 11.53 -0.08 -9.68
CA TRP A 180 10.35 0.78 -9.45
C TRP A 180 10.68 2.27 -9.55
N LEU A 181 11.84 2.67 -9.03
CA LEU A 181 12.33 4.04 -9.15
C LEU A 181 12.60 4.39 -10.61
N ALA A 182 13.27 3.50 -11.35
CA ALA A 182 13.53 3.68 -12.78
C ALA A 182 12.22 3.78 -13.59
N THR A 183 11.24 2.91 -13.33
CA THR A 183 9.91 2.97 -13.96
C THR A 183 9.22 4.30 -13.66
N GLY A 184 9.23 4.73 -12.40
CA GLY A 184 8.66 6.02 -11.99
C GLY A 184 9.30 7.19 -12.73
N LEU A 185 10.63 7.24 -12.80
CA LEU A 185 11.38 8.29 -13.51
C LEU A 185 11.10 8.29 -15.02
N VAL A 186 11.03 7.13 -15.66
CA VAL A 186 10.69 7.00 -17.08
C VAL A 186 9.29 7.53 -17.37
N LEU A 187 8.31 7.20 -16.51
CA LEU A 187 6.94 7.71 -16.64
C LEU A 187 6.88 9.23 -16.45
N VAL A 188 7.60 9.78 -15.45
CA VAL A 188 7.69 11.24 -15.28
C VAL A 188 8.31 11.89 -16.52
N ALA A 189 9.41 11.35 -17.05
CA ALA A 189 10.06 11.88 -18.24
C ALA A 189 9.14 11.84 -19.47
N ALA A 190 8.43 10.73 -19.69
CA ALA A 190 7.44 10.61 -20.75
C ALA A 190 6.29 11.61 -20.59
N GLY A 191 5.80 11.79 -19.37
CA GLY A 191 4.75 12.75 -19.06
C GLY A 191 5.16 14.21 -19.29
N VAL A 192 6.38 14.58 -18.88
CA VAL A 192 6.97 15.91 -19.17
C VAL A 192 7.16 16.12 -20.67
N GLY A 193 7.60 15.10 -21.40
CA GLY A 193 7.71 15.12 -22.87
C GLY A 193 6.36 15.36 -23.54
N ALA A 194 5.30 14.66 -23.08
CA ALA A 194 3.94 14.85 -23.58
C ALA A 194 3.43 16.27 -23.30
N TYR A 195 3.68 16.83 -22.11
CA TYR A 195 3.38 18.24 -21.82
C TYR A 195 4.11 19.20 -22.77
N GLY A 196 5.40 18.97 -23.03
CA GLY A 196 6.18 19.75 -23.99
C GLY A 196 5.57 19.73 -25.40
N GLY A 197 5.19 18.54 -25.88
CA GLY A 197 4.46 18.39 -27.15
C GLY A 197 3.09 19.08 -27.14
N GLY A 198 2.36 19.00 -26.02
CA GLY A 198 1.10 19.68 -25.83
C GLY A 198 1.24 21.20 -25.93
N ILE A 199 2.25 21.78 -25.27
CA ILE A 199 2.54 23.22 -25.34
C ILE A 199 2.94 23.63 -26.76
N ALA A 200 3.76 22.82 -27.45
CA ALA A 200 4.15 23.08 -28.82
C ALA A 200 2.95 23.07 -29.78
N THR A 201 2.09 22.05 -29.69
CA THR A 201 0.85 21.98 -30.50
C THR A 201 -0.14 23.09 -30.15
N HIS A 202 -0.25 23.48 -28.88
CA HIS A 202 -1.07 24.63 -28.46
C HIS A 202 -0.56 25.94 -29.09
N ARG A 203 0.76 26.15 -29.16
CA ARG A 203 1.34 27.33 -29.83
C ARG A 203 1.06 27.33 -31.33
N LEU A 204 1.17 26.17 -31.99
CA LEU A 204 0.81 26.03 -33.41
C LEU A 204 -0.67 26.34 -33.64
N ARG A 205 -1.55 25.82 -32.76
CA ARG A 205 -2.97 26.12 -32.80
C ARG A 205 -3.25 27.61 -32.58
N ALA A 206 -2.59 28.25 -31.62
CA ALA A 206 -2.77 29.67 -31.35
C ALA A 206 -2.46 30.49 -32.60
N LYS A 207 -1.31 30.23 -33.24
CA LYS A 207 -0.90 30.88 -34.49
C LYS A 207 -1.88 30.61 -35.65
N ALA A 208 -2.37 29.37 -35.79
CA ALA A 208 -3.37 29.02 -36.80
C ALA A 208 -4.70 29.74 -36.52
N GLY A 209 -5.08 29.86 -35.25
CA GLY A 209 -6.27 30.56 -34.80
C GLY A 209 -6.22 32.07 -35.04
N ASP A 210 -5.06 32.70 -34.85
CA ASP A 210 -4.87 34.13 -35.13
C ASP A 210 -5.05 34.41 -36.63
N THR A 211 -4.42 33.59 -37.48
CA THR A 211 -4.59 33.68 -38.95
C THR A 211 -6.03 33.44 -39.37
N TYR A 212 -6.69 32.45 -38.77
CA TYR A 212 -8.10 32.17 -39.04
C TYR A 212 -8.95 33.39 -38.67
N ALA A 213 -8.81 33.93 -37.45
CA ALA A 213 -9.63 35.02 -36.92
C ALA A 213 -9.52 36.36 -37.67
N GLU A 214 -8.62 36.50 -38.63
CA GLU A 214 -8.45 37.68 -39.48
C GLU A 214 -9.17 37.57 -40.83
N LEU A 215 -9.62 36.36 -41.20
CA LEU A 215 -10.33 36.12 -42.45
C LEU A 215 -11.82 36.43 -42.34
N GLN A 216 -12.41 36.80 -43.46
CA GLN A 216 -13.86 36.91 -43.63
C GLN A 216 -14.43 35.58 -44.12
N ALA A 217 -15.71 35.31 -43.82
CA ALA A 217 -16.39 34.10 -44.26
C ALA A 217 -16.47 33.95 -45.81
N THR A 218 -16.29 35.06 -46.54
CA THR A 218 -16.24 35.09 -48.01
C THR A 218 -14.88 34.72 -48.60
N ASP A 219 -13.83 34.65 -47.78
CA ASP A 219 -12.49 34.36 -48.26
C ASP A 219 -12.37 32.89 -48.70
N PRO A 220 -11.76 32.59 -49.86
CA PRO A 220 -11.66 31.22 -50.37
C PRO A 220 -10.83 30.30 -49.45
N GLU A 221 -9.92 30.87 -48.66
CA GLU A 221 -9.10 30.11 -47.69
C GLU A 221 -9.80 29.86 -46.35
N PHE A 222 -10.99 30.45 -46.10
CA PHE A 222 -11.63 30.43 -44.77
C PHE A 222 -11.79 29.02 -44.20
N VAL A 223 -12.34 28.10 -45.00
CA VAL A 223 -12.58 26.70 -44.59
C VAL A 223 -11.26 25.97 -44.33
N GLN A 224 -10.25 26.19 -45.18
CA GLN A 224 -8.94 25.56 -45.02
C GLN A 224 -8.27 26.02 -43.72
N ARG A 225 -8.24 27.33 -43.43
CA ARG A 225 -7.63 27.86 -42.19
C ARG A 225 -8.40 27.45 -40.94
N GLN A 226 -9.73 27.33 -41.04
CA GLN A 226 -10.54 26.76 -39.96
C GLN A 226 -10.14 25.32 -39.67
N GLN A 227 -9.97 24.50 -40.71
CA GLN A 227 -9.51 23.11 -40.56
C GLN A 227 -8.10 23.04 -39.99
N ASP A 228 -7.18 23.89 -40.43
CA ASP A 228 -5.82 23.95 -39.89
C ASP A 228 -5.84 24.28 -38.39
N TRP A 229 -6.68 25.22 -37.97
CA TRP A 229 -6.87 25.52 -36.55
C TRP A 229 -7.44 24.31 -35.79
N LEU A 230 -8.51 23.70 -36.30
CA LEU A 230 -9.19 22.55 -35.69
C LEU A 230 -8.30 21.30 -35.62
N ALA A 231 -7.40 21.09 -36.59
CA ALA A 231 -6.51 19.94 -36.66
C ALA A 231 -5.63 19.79 -35.42
N TYR A 232 -5.25 20.90 -34.78
CA TYR A 232 -4.47 20.89 -33.55
C TYR A 232 -5.31 20.70 -32.27
N GLN A 233 -6.65 20.61 -32.34
CA GLN A 233 -7.51 20.52 -31.16
C GLN A 233 -7.24 19.25 -30.35
N VAL A 234 -7.43 18.11 -31.02
CA VAL A 234 -7.37 16.78 -30.42
C VAL A 234 -5.95 16.47 -29.93
N PRO A 235 -4.88 16.69 -30.72
CA PRO A 235 -3.52 16.44 -30.26
C PRO A 235 -3.17 17.21 -28.97
N THR A 236 -3.56 18.48 -28.87
CA THR A 236 -3.28 19.28 -27.67
C THR A 236 -3.96 18.73 -26.42
N HIS A 237 -5.24 18.33 -26.49
CA HIS A 237 -5.93 17.73 -25.34
C HIS A 237 -5.35 16.37 -24.96
N VAL A 238 -5.10 15.51 -25.95
CA VAL A 238 -4.54 14.17 -25.71
C VAL A 238 -3.18 14.30 -25.01
N LEU A 239 -2.30 15.17 -25.52
CA LEU A 239 -0.97 15.38 -24.94
C LEU A 239 -1.02 15.95 -23.52
N ALA A 240 -1.95 16.88 -23.23
CA ALA A 240 -2.12 17.43 -21.89
C ALA A 240 -2.57 16.36 -20.87
N TYR A 241 -3.60 15.58 -21.19
CA TYR A 241 -4.14 14.57 -20.28
C TYR A 241 -3.22 13.36 -20.13
N VAL A 242 -2.64 12.87 -21.23
CA VAL A 242 -1.65 11.77 -21.19
C VAL A 242 -0.41 12.20 -20.40
N GLY A 243 0.05 13.45 -20.57
CA GLY A 243 1.13 14.03 -19.78
C GLY A 243 0.83 14.00 -18.28
N GLY A 244 -0.34 14.51 -17.88
CA GLY A 244 -0.77 14.49 -16.47
C GLY A 244 -0.87 13.08 -15.89
N ALA A 245 -1.44 12.14 -16.63
CA ALA A 245 -1.59 10.75 -16.20
C ALA A 245 -0.23 10.06 -16.00
N PHE A 246 0.73 10.25 -16.92
CA PHE A 246 2.06 9.66 -16.79
C PHE A 246 2.87 10.25 -15.63
N VAL A 247 2.80 11.57 -15.41
CA VAL A 247 3.46 12.17 -14.23
C VAL A 247 2.83 11.65 -12.93
N ALA A 248 1.49 11.54 -12.88
CA ALA A 248 0.79 11.00 -11.72
C ALA A 248 1.20 9.55 -11.42
N ALA A 249 1.19 8.67 -12.43
CA ALA A 249 1.66 7.30 -12.29
C ALA A 249 3.15 7.26 -11.90
N GLY A 250 3.97 8.11 -12.52
CA GLY A 250 5.39 8.24 -12.20
C GLY A 250 5.63 8.59 -10.74
N PHE A 251 4.88 9.54 -10.18
CA PHE A 251 4.95 9.89 -8.75
C PHE A 251 4.49 8.72 -7.87
N ALA A 252 3.42 8.02 -8.24
CA ALA A 252 2.98 6.85 -7.50
C ALA A 252 4.06 5.76 -7.38
N PHE A 253 4.96 5.61 -8.37
CA PHE A 253 6.11 4.70 -8.30
C PHE A 253 7.39 5.34 -7.72
N ALA A 254 7.57 6.65 -7.89
CA ALA A 254 8.79 7.37 -7.50
C ALA A 254 8.75 7.96 -6.08
N LEU A 255 7.60 8.05 -5.42
CA LEU A 255 7.52 8.58 -4.04
C LEU A 255 8.03 7.59 -2.98
N PRO A 256 8.74 8.04 -1.93
CA PRO A 256 9.25 7.15 -0.89
C PRO A 256 8.12 6.66 0.00
N GLU A 257 8.16 5.38 0.39
CA GLU A 257 7.31 4.86 1.45
C GLU A 257 7.74 5.49 2.77
N ARG A 258 6.79 6.09 3.48
CA ARG A 258 6.98 6.67 4.81
C ARG A 258 5.78 6.35 5.67
N GLU A 259 6.01 6.19 6.97
CA GLU A 259 4.92 6.05 7.93
C GLU A 259 4.15 7.37 8.05
N GLY A 260 2.87 7.34 7.68
CA GLY A 260 1.99 8.49 7.70
C GLY A 260 2.16 9.44 6.51
N THR A 261 1.22 10.38 6.37
CA THR A 261 1.23 11.38 5.30
C THR A 261 2.02 12.61 5.74
N PRO A 262 3.16 12.93 5.09
CA PRO A 262 3.94 14.10 5.47
C PRO A 262 3.18 15.40 5.15
N TRP A 263 3.41 16.45 5.94
CA TRP A 263 2.70 17.73 5.79
C TRP A 263 2.80 18.35 4.38
N TRP A 264 3.93 18.16 3.69
CA TRP A 264 4.13 18.67 2.33
C TRP A 264 3.27 17.95 1.29
N ALA A 265 2.85 16.71 1.54
CA ALA A 265 1.92 15.99 0.67
C ALA A 265 0.52 16.61 0.73
N TRP A 266 0.11 17.12 1.89
CA TRP A 266 -1.13 17.91 2.00
C TRP A 266 -1.01 19.26 1.30
N LEU A 267 0.15 19.89 1.35
CA LEU A 267 0.39 21.10 0.55
C LEU A 267 0.27 20.82 -0.95
N SER A 268 0.89 19.75 -1.46
CA SER A 268 0.76 19.42 -2.88
C SER A 268 -0.68 19.10 -3.26
N GLY A 269 -1.42 18.37 -2.41
CA GLY A 269 -2.86 18.15 -2.60
C GLY A 269 -3.66 19.46 -2.66
N GLY A 270 -3.37 20.39 -1.76
CA GLY A 270 -3.98 21.72 -1.75
C GLY A 270 -3.71 22.51 -3.03
N VAL A 271 -2.46 22.49 -3.54
CA VAL A 271 -2.13 23.09 -4.83
C VAL A 271 -2.89 22.39 -5.97
N GLY A 272 -3.01 21.07 -5.93
CA GLY A 272 -3.78 20.32 -6.93
C GLY A 272 -5.26 20.70 -6.96
N LEU A 273 -5.90 20.87 -5.80
CA LEU A 273 -7.28 21.35 -5.73
C LEU A 273 -7.41 22.79 -6.25
N LEU A 274 -6.46 23.66 -5.91
CA LEU A 274 -6.43 25.04 -6.39
C LEU A 274 -6.31 25.09 -7.92
N THR A 275 -5.40 24.33 -8.53
CA THR A 275 -5.20 24.33 -9.98
C THR A 275 -6.40 23.74 -10.72
N ALA A 276 -7.02 22.68 -10.19
CA ALA A 276 -8.27 22.14 -10.72
C ALA A 276 -9.40 23.19 -10.67
N GLY A 277 -9.54 23.89 -9.54
CA GLY A 277 -10.52 24.95 -9.36
C GLY A 277 -10.32 26.13 -10.31
N LEU A 278 -9.07 26.59 -10.49
CA LEU A 278 -8.72 27.64 -11.45
C LEU A 278 -9.00 27.20 -12.90
N GLY A 279 -8.70 25.95 -13.25
CA GLY A 279 -9.02 25.38 -14.55
C GLY A 279 -10.52 25.37 -14.82
N ALA A 280 -11.32 24.93 -13.85
CA ALA A 280 -12.79 24.94 -13.95
C ALA A 280 -13.36 26.36 -14.05
N ALA A 281 -12.88 27.29 -13.22
CA ALA A 281 -13.29 28.69 -13.26
C ALA A 281 -13.00 29.34 -14.61
N LEU A 282 -11.83 29.06 -15.21
CA LEU A 282 -11.48 29.57 -16.53
C LEU A 282 -12.53 29.16 -17.57
N VAL A 283 -12.95 27.90 -17.60
CA VAL A 283 -13.96 27.41 -18.56
C VAL A 283 -15.29 28.14 -18.41
N VAL A 284 -15.74 28.37 -17.18
CA VAL A 284 -17.03 29.01 -16.89
C VAL A 284 -17.01 30.51 -17.24
N THR A 285 -15.85 31.17 -17.13
CA THR A 285 -15.72 32.60 -17.43
C THR A 285 -15.51 32.93 -18.91
N LEU A 286 -15.27 31.92 -19.75
CA LEU A 286 -15.06 32.18 -21.18
C LEU A 286 -16.40 32.56 -21.84
N PRO A 287 -16.43 33.63 -22.66
CA PRO A 287 -17.64 34.02 -23.37
C PRO A 287 -18.07 32.94 -24.37
N ASP A 288 -19.37 32.80 -24.56
CA ASP A 288 -19.93 31.86 -25.53
C ASP A 288 -19.65 32.29 -26.97
N CYS A 289 -19.71 31.31 -27.87
CA CYS A 289 -19.50 31.46 -29.30
C CYS A 289 -20.72 30.84 -29.99
N GLU A 290 -21.75 31.64 -30.20
CA GLU A 290 -23.00 31.17 -30.85
C GLU A 290 -22.92 31.29 -32.38
N GLN A 291 -22.26 32.33 -32.91
CA GLN A 291 -22.15 32.57 -34.34
C GLN A 291 -20.69 32.65 -34.79
N VAL A 292 -20.15 31.53 -35.28
CA VAL A 292 -18.73 31.38 -35.65
C VAL A 292 -18.30 32.38 -36.74
N ALA A 293 -19.20 32.72 -37.67
CA ALA A 293 -18.90 33.64 -38.77
C ALA A 293 -18.82 35.12 -38.34
N GLU A 294 -19.58 35.53 -37.31
CA GLU A 294 -19.62 36.93 -36.84
C GLU A 294 -18.70 37.17 -35.63
N THR A 295 -18.48 36.14 -34.81
CA THR A 295 -17.73 36.22 -33.54
C THR A 295 -16.47 35.38 -33.54
N GLN A 296 -15.85 35.22 -34.71
CA GLN A 296 -14.74 34.30 -34.95
C GLN A 296 -13.57 34.46 -33.96
N ARG A 297 -13.17 35.69 -33.64
CA ARG A 297 -12.09 35.95 -32.67
C ARG A 297 -12.48 35.55 -31.25
N ALA A 298 -13.75 35.70 -30.86
CA ALA A 298 -14.26 35.20 -29.58
C ALA A 298 -14.24 33.67 -29.53
N CYS A 299 -14.61 33.00 -30.62
CA CYS A 299 -14.55 31.54 -30.75
C CYS A 299 -13.12 31.00 -30.65
N VAL A 300 -12.16 31.64 -31.32
CA VAL A 300 -10.73 31.30 -31.21
C VAL A 300 -10.24 31.48 -29.78
N ASN A 301 -10.55 32.62 -29.15
CA ASN A 301 -10.18 32.89 -27.76
C ASN A 301 -10.78 31.88 -26.78
N ARG A 302 -12.05 31.50 -26.94
CA ARG A 302 -12.71 30.44 -26.16
C ARG A 302 -12.00 29.10 -26.35
N GLY A 303 -11.70 28.72 -27.59
CA GLY A 303 -10.99 27.48 -27.89
C GLY A 303 -9.58 27.45 -27.30
N GLN A 304 -8.84 28.56 -27.34
CA GLN A 304 -7.52 28.67 -26.70
C GLN A 304 -7.63 28.62 -25.17
N GLY A 305 -8.62 29.29 -24.58
CA GLY A 305 -8.89 29.27 -23.15
C GLY A 305 -9.24 27.87 -22.62
N GLY A 306 -10.11 27.13 -23.33
CA GLY A 306 -10.46 25.75 -22.98
C GLY A 306 -9.29 24.76 -23.07
N GLN A 307 -8.28 25.05 -23.89
CA GLN A 307 -7.06 24.25 -23.89
C GLN A 307 -6.14 24.58 -22.74
N ARG A 308 -5.99 25.87 -22.39
CA ARG A 308 -5.23 26.28 -21.20
C ARG A 308 -5.83 25.67 -19.92
N SER A 309 -7.16 25.60 -19.82
CA SER A 309 -7.81 24.91 -18.70
C SER A 309 -7.51 23.41 -18.69
N SER A 310 -7.41 22.76 -19.85
CA SER A 310 -7.04 21.33 -19.92
C SER A 310 -5.66 21.07 -19.32
N PHE A 311 -4.67 21.94 -19.58
CA PHE A 311 -3.36 21.85 -18.92
C PHE A 311 -3.45 22.08 -17.41
N LEU A 312 -4.19 23.08 -16.96
CA LEU A 312 -4.36 23.35 -15.53
C LEU A 312 -5.00 22.15 -14.80
N VAL A 313 -6.08 21.61 -15.36
CA VAL A 313 -6.76 20.43 -14.80
C VAL A 313 -5.86 19.20 -14.85
N SER A 314 -5.13 18.96 -15.95
CA SER A 314 -4.25 17.79 -16.03
C SER A 314 -3.06 17.86 -15.07
N THR A 315 -2.56 19.06 -14.75
CA THR A 315 -1.51 19.25 -13.73
C THR A 315 -2.00 19.04 -12.30
N ALA A 316 -3.31 19.10 -12.05
CA ALA A 316 -3.87 18.78 -10.75
C ALA A 316 -3.70 17.30 -10.39
N LEU A 317 -3.78 16.38 -11.37
CA LEU A 317 -3.67 14.94 -11.13
C LEU A 317 -2.39 14.56 -10.37
N PRO A 318 -1.16 14.85 -10.86
CA PRO A 318 0.05 14.45 -10.15
C PRO A 318 0.16 15.08 -8.75
N LEU A 319 -0.32 16.30 -8.57
CA LEU A 319 -0.30 17.00 -7.28
C LEU A 319 -1.23 16.35 -6.25
N LEU A 320 -2.43 15.93 -6.69
CA LEU A 320 -3.37 15.16 -5.88
C LEU A 320 -2.87 13.74 -5.63
N THR A 321 -2.10 13.16 -6.54
CA THR A 321 -1.62 11.77 -6.39
C THR A 321 -0.69 11.61 -5.19
N VAL A 322 0.09 12.65 -4.85
CA VAL A 322 1.02 12.62 -3.73
C VAL A 322 0.35 12.24 -2.39
N PRO A 323 -0.61 12.99 -1.83
CA PRO A 323 -1.25 12.62 -0.56
C PRO A 323 -2.01 11.28 -0.65
N PHE A 324 -2.62 10.98 -1.79
CA PHE A 324 -3.31 9.70 -2.00
C PHE A 324 -2.34 8.50 -1.88
N THR A 325 -1.15 8.60 -2.47
CA THR A 325 -0.16 7.51 -2.38
C THR A 325 0.30 7.25 -0.95
N TYR A 326 0.38 8.29 -0.10
CA TYR A 326 0.72 8.14 1.31
C TYR A 326 -0.46 7.66 2.18
N LEU A 327 -1.69 8.04 1.84
CA LEU A 327 -2.88 7.64 2.60
C LEU A 327 -3.23 6.16 2.39
N PHE A 328 -3.19 5.71 1.15
CA PHE A 328 -3.61 4.36 0.79
C PHE A 328 -2.43 3.38 0.69
N GLY A 329 -1.20 3.87 0.70
CA GLY A 329 -0.02 3.05 0.43
C GLY A 329 -0.04 2.45 -0.97
N ARG A 330 1.02 1.72 -1.33
CA ARG A 330 1.09 0.96 -2.60
C ARG A 330 0.45 -0.43 -2.51
N ASP A 331 0.32 -0.97 -1.29
CA ASP A 331 -0.11 -2.33 -1.03
C ASP A 331 -1.60 -2.44 -0.63
N ALA A 332 -2.36 -1.35 -0.65
CA ALA A 332 -3.81 -1.48 -0.55
C ALA A 332 -4.28 -2.37 -1.71
N PRO A 333 -4.96 -3.50 -1.45
CA PRO A 333 -5.45 -4.39 -2.49
C PRO A 333 -6.62 -3.72 -3.21
N VAL A 334 -6.31 -2.71 -4.02
CA VAL A 334 -7.26 -1.95 -4.81
C VAL A 334 -7.31 -2.58 -6.19
N ARG A 335 -8.36 -3.36 -6.44
CA ARG A 335 -8.69 -3.82 -7.79
C ARG A 335 -9.42 -2.69 -8.52
N VAL A 336 -8.82 -2.23 -9.60
CA VAL A 336 -9.44 -1.28 -10.54
C VAL A 336 -10.02 -2.08 -11.69
N GLU A 337 -11.34 -2.07 -11.82
CA GLU A 337 -12.04 -2.68 -12.96
C GLU A 337 -12.63 -1.53 -13.79
N GLY A 338 -12.15 -1.40 -15.03
CA GLY A 338 -12.66 -0.42 -15.99
C GLY A 338 -13.49 -1.12 -17.06
N SER A 339 -14.67 -0.60 -17.36
CA SER A 339 -15.46 -1.03 -18.52
C SER A 339 -15.97 0.18 -19.29
N GLY A 340 -15.87 0.13 -20.62
CA GLY A 340 -16.24 1.24 -21.50
C GLY A 340 -17.05 0.80 -22.69
N SER A 341 -18.02 1.63 -23.06
CA SER A 341 -18.77 1.56 -24.32
C SER A 341 -18.67 2.90 -25.06
N ALA A 342 -19.20 2.98 -26.28
CA ALA A 342 -19.16 4.18 -27.12
C ALA A 342 -19.80 5.43 -26.48
N THR A 343 -20.62 5.28 -25.44
CA THR A 343 -21.33 6.39 -24.80
C THR A 343 -21.03 6.57 -23.31
N HIS A 344 -20.42 5.57 -22.65
CA HIS A 344 -20.15 5.62 -21.21
C HIS A 344 -18.85 4.90 -20.86
N ALA A 345 -18.08 5.48 -19.95
CA ALA A 345 -16.98 4.79 -19.28
C ALA A 345 -17.30 4.69 -17.79
N THR A 346 -17.16 3.50 -17.24
CA THR A 346 -17.33 3.24 -15.81
C THR A 346 -16.02 2.74 -15.24
N LEU A 347 -15.66 3.30 -14.08
CA LEU A 347 -14.43 2.96 -13.38
C LEU A 347 -14.82 2.55 -11.97
N SER A 348 -14.63 1.27 -11.65
CA SER A 348 -14.97 0.66 -10.39
C SER A 348 -13.69 0.45 -9.58
N LEU A 349 -13.65 1.07 -8.40
CA LEU A 349 -12.58 0.91 -7.41
C LEU A 349 -13.10 0.00 -6.29
N ARG A 350 -12.50 -1.18 -6.14
CA ARG A 350 -12.74 -2.07 -4.99
C ARG A 350 -11.46 -2.16 -4.15
N GLY A 351 -11.52 -1.68 -2.91
CA GLY A 351 -10.45 -1.81 -1.92
C GLY A 351 -11.02 -2.19 -0.55
N THR A 352 -10.15 -2.69 0.33
CA THR A 352 -10.42 -2.66 1.78
C THR A 352 -9.94 -1.30 2.27
N PHE A 353 -10.89 -0.48 2.72
CA PHE A 353 -10.65 0.90 3.17
C PHE A 353 -10.55 0.94 4.68
#